data_AF-A0A1Y1Q5Q9-F1
#
_entry.id   AF-A0A1Y1Q5Q9-F1
#
_cell.length_a   1.000
_cell.length_b   1.000
_cell.length_c   1.000
_cell.angle_alpha   90.00
_cell.angle_beta   90.00
_cell.angle_gamma   90.00
#
_symmetry.space_group_name_H-M   'P 1'
#
loop_
_entity.id
_entity.type
_entity.pdbx_description
1 polymer ?
#
loop_
_entity_poly.entity_id
_entity_poly.type
_entity_poly.pdbx_seq_one_letter_code
_entity_poly.pdbx_strand_id
1 'polypeptide(L)'
;MIQEVMTDAASKKWVETDNTYFLRDVATNSELTNLNHLTAVVFPELRRTDKQFYEGQATPGKTTYENYEYDAVGNVIRYFNAQDAGTADDIQAEIAYFSNVGKYLFVPQSISVTVNGQ
;
A
#
# COMPACT_ATOMS: atom_id res chain seq x y z
N MET A 1 9.09 2.29 -7.76
CA MET A 1 7.76 2.67 -8.27
C MET A 1 7.46 1.81 -9.48
N ILE A 2 6.31 1.12 -9.50
CA ILE A 2 5.84 0.28 -10.62
C ILE A 2 4.50 0.85 -11.07
N GLN A 3 4.31 1.04 -12.37
CA GLN A 3 3.16 1.72 -12.94
C GLN A 3 2.32 0.79 -13.82
N GLU A 4 1.00 0.93 -13.74
CA GLU A 4 0.02 0.30 -14.61
C GLU A 4 -0.86 1.38 -15.25
N VAL A 5 -1.05 1.32 -16.57
CA VAL A 5 -1.90 2.26 -17.31
C VAL A 5 -2.98 1.49 -18.06
N MET A 6 -4.23 1.80 -17.76
CA MET A 6 -5.39 1.34 -18.52
C MET A 6 -5.80 2.42 -19.52
N THR A 7 -6.01 2.03 -20.77
CA THR A 7 -6.47 2.93 -21.85
C THR A 7 -7.83 2.52 -22.40
N ASP A 8 -8.55 3.47 -22.98
CA ASP A 8 -9.76 3.20 -23.75
C ASP A 8 -9.47 2.66 -25.16
N ALA A 9 -10.53 2.42 -25.95
CA ALA A 9 -10.42 1.92 -27.33
C ALA A 9 -9.75 2.92 -28.31
N ALA A 10 -9.66 4.20 -27.94
CA ALA A 10 -8.96 5.24 -28.68
C ALA A 10 -7.53 5.49 -28.14
N SER A 11 -7.02 4.58 -27.29
CA SER A 11 -5.71 4.67 -26.64
C SER A 11 -5.53 5.88 -25.71
N LYS A 12 -6.62 6.49 -25.23
CA LYS A 12 -6.54 7.55 -24.23
C LYS A 12 -6.44 6.94 -22.84
N LYS A 13 -5.68 7.58 -21.95
CA LYS A 13 -5.57 7.12 -20.55
C LYS A 13 -6.95 7.13 -19.89
N TRP A 14 -7.25 6.05 -19.18
CA TRP A 14 -8.48 5.92 -18.40
C TRP A 14 -8.16 5.92 -16.91
N VAL A 15 -7.25 5.04 -16.47
CA VAL A 15 -6.75 4.98 -15.09
C VAL A 15 -5.24 4.71 -15.12
N GLU A 16 -4.51 5.40 -14.28
CA GLU A 16 -3.10 5.12 -13.97
C GLU A 16 -2.99 4.71 -12.50
N THR A 17 -2.29 3.61 -12.24
CA THR A 17 -2.01 3.12 -10.89
C THR A 17 -0.50 3.08 -10.68
N ASP A 18 -0.02 3.78 -9.65
CA ASP A 18 1.38 3.81 -9.27
C ASP A 18 1.59 3.13 -7.92
N ASN A 19 2.43 2.10 -7.89
CA ASN A 19 2.74 1.34 -6.68
C ASN A 19 4.16 1.67 -6.19
N THR A 20 4.27 2.17 -4.97
CA THR A 20 5.54 2.48 -4.31
C THR A 20 5.90 1.37 -3.34
N TYR A 21 6.98 0.65 -3.66
CA TYR A 21 7.50 -0.44 -2.86
C TYR A 21 8.77 -0.03 -2.14
N PHE A 22 8.95 -0.60 -0.95
CA PHE A 22 10.19 -0.60 -0.20
C PHE A 22 10.69 -2.05 -0.11
N LEU A 23 11.93 -2.30 -0.49
CA LEU A 23 12.49 -3.64 -0.42
C LEU A 23 13.09 -3.83 0.97
N ARG A 24 12.35 -4.47 1.87
CA ARG A 24 12.79 -4.66 3.26
C ARG A 24 13.57 -5.96 3.40
N ASP A 25 14.80 -5.88 3.87
CA ASP A 25 15.57 -7.06 4.28
C ASP A 25 14.97 -7.63 5.58
N VAL A 26 14.55 -8.89 5.53
CA VAL A 26 13.87 -9.57 6.64
C VAL A 26 14.79 -9.78 7.84
N ALA A 27 16.11 -9.91 7.62
CA ALA A 27 17.07 -10.16 8.70
C ALA A 27 17.37 -8.88 9.51
N THR A 28 17.35 -7.72 8.87
CA THR A 28 17.68 -6.42 9.50
C THR A 28 16.46 -5.53 9.73
N ASN A 29 15.30 -5.91 9.19
CA ASN A 29 14.07 -5.13 9.18
C ASN A 29 14.26 -3.70 8.65
N SER A 30 15.20 -3.52 7.72
CA SER A 30 15.61 -2.23 7.14
C SER A 30 15.57 -2.29 5.61
N GLU A 31 15.69 -1.14 4.94
CA GLU A 31 15.76 -1.12 3.46
C GLU A 31 16.97 -1.89 2.97
N LEU A 32 16.76 -2.74 1.96
CA LEU A 32 17.82 -3.31 1.18
C LEU A 32 18.39 -2.23 0.24
N THR A 33 19.53 -1.67 0.62
CA THR A 33 20.22 -0.64 -0.17
C THR A 33 21.08 -1.21 -1.30
N ASN A 34 21.48 -2.48 -1.20
CA ASN A 34 22.23 -3.19 -2.23
C ASN A 34 21.37 -4.27 -2.91
N LEU A 35 20.84 -3.95 -4.09
CA LEU A 35 19.98 -4.86 -4.85
C LEU A 35 20.71 -6.08 -5.42
N ASN A 36 22.05 -6.10 -5.41
CA ASN A 36 22.85 -7.25 -5.84
C ASN A 36 23.16 -8.22 -4.68
N HIS A 37 22.49 -8.08 -3.53
CA HIS A 37 22.69 -8.96 -2.39
C HIS A 37 22.05 -10.34 -2.64
N LEU A 38 22.82 -11.26 -3.23
CA LEU A 38 22.34 -12.53 -3.78
C LEU A 38 21.76 -13.52 -2.75
N THR A 39 21.97 -13.27 -1.45
CA THR A 39 21.49 -14.14 -0.35
C THR A 39 20.48 -13.45 0.56
N ALA A 40 20.10 -12.20 0.30
CA ALA A 40 19.14 -11.49 1.14
C ALA A 40 17.75 -12.10 0.94
N VAL A 41 17.02 -12.28 2.04
CA VAL A 41 15.59 -12.57 1.99
C VAL A 41 14.87 -11.24 2.12
N VAL A 42 14.07 -10.90 1.10
CA VAL A 42 13.51 -9.56 0.94
C VAL A 42 11.99 -9.64 0.90
N PHE A 43 11.35 -8.76 1.65
CA PHE A 43 9.92 -8.50 1.58
C PHE A 43 9.66 -7.26 0.70
N PRO A 44 8.96 -7.40 -0.43
CA PRO A 44 8.51 -6.25 -1.22
C PRO A 44 7.32 -5.59 -0.52
N GLU A 45 7.63 -4.60 0.31
CA GLU A 45 6.67 -3.88 1.15
C GLU A 45 5.98 -2.79 0.31
N LEU A 46 4.74 -3.03 -0.13
CA LEU A 46 3.92 -2.02 -0.82
C LEU A 46 3.53 -0.92 0.17
N ARG A 47 4.13 0.26 0.10
CA ARG A 47 3.84 1.34 1.05
C ARG A 47 2.71 2.27 0.62
N ARG A 48 2.57 2.45 -0.69
CA ARG A 48 1.60 3.39 -1.24
C ARG A 48 1.13 2.98 -2.62
N THR A 49 -0.17 3.11 -2.85
CA THR A 49 -0.79 2.98 -4.17
C THR A 49 -1.50 4.28 -4.50
N ASP A 50 -1.05 4.99 -5.53
CA ASP A 50 -1.72 6.17 -6.07
C ASP A 50 -2.57 5.76 -7.28
N LYS A 51 -3.79 6.27 -7.37
CA LYS A 51 -4.66 6.08 -8.55
C LYS A 51 -5.09 7.43 -9.10
N GLN A 52 -4.92 7.59 -10.41
CA GLN A 52 -5.29 8.79 -11.15
C GLN A 52 -6.35 8.41 -12.19
N PHE A 53 -7.52 9.06 -12.12
CA PHE A 53 -8.67 8.79 -12.99
C PHE A 53 -8.75 9.86 -14.09
N TYR A 54 -8.45 9.44 -15.31
CA TYR A 54 -8.36 10.32 -16.48
C TYR A 54 -9.65 10.38 -17.28
N GLU A 55 -10.43 9.28 -17.34
CA GLU A 55 -11.67 9.21 -18.11
C GLU A 55 -11.51 9.68 -19.57
N GLY A 56 -10.37 9.39 -20.20
CA GLY A 56 -10.04 9.80 -21.56
C GLY A 56 -9.62 11.28 -21.70
N GLN A 57 -9.49 12.02 -20.60
CA GLN A 57 -8.97 13.39 -20.58
C GLN A 57 -7.43 13.42 -20.51
N ALA A 58 -6.85 14.58 -20.82
CA ALA A 58 -5.39 14.77 -20.75
C ALA A 58 -4.86 14.88 -19.31
N THR A 59 -5.70 15.32 -18.38
CA THR A 59 -5.39 15.50 -16.96
C THR A 59 -6.37 14.68 -16.12
N PRO A 60 -5.94 14.07 -15.01
CA PRO A 60 -6.86 13.33 -14.16
C PRO A 60 -7.87 14.27 -13.51
N GLY A 61 -9.15 13.86 -13.53
CA GLY A 61 -10.22 14.57 -12.83
C GLY A 61 -10.27 14.22 -11.34
N LYS A 62 -9.70 13.08 -10.94
CA LYS A 62 -9.65 12.60 -9.56
C LYS A 62 -8.34 11.85 -9.31
N THR A 63 -7.79 12.04 -8.11
CA THR A 63 -6.62 11.30 -7.62
C THR A 63 -6.90 10.82 -6.21
N THR A 64 -6.62 9.54 -5.95
CA THR A 64 -6.78 8.88 -4.65
C THR A 64 -5.49 8.20 -4.29
N TYR A 65 -5.28 7.89 -3.00
CA TYR A 65 -4.15 7.08 -2.59
C TYR A 65 -4.45 6.22 -1.38
N GLU A 66 -3.75 5.10 -1.30
CA GLU A 66 -3.77 4.18 -0.17
C GLU A 66 -2.36 4.11 0.43
N ASN A 67 -2.26 4.08 1.77
CA ASN A 67 -1.00 3.78 2.46
C ASN A 67 -1.13 2.51 3.30
N TYR A 68 -0.01 1.81 3.43
CA TYR A 68 0.07 0.54 4.15
C TYR A 68 1.30 0.56 5.06
N GLU A 69 1.11 0.15 6.32
CA GLU A 69 2.19 -0.14 7.26
C GLU A 69 2.11 -1.60 7.70
N TYR A 70 3.27 -2.24 7.87
CA TYR A 70 3.36 -3.68 8.15
C TYR A 70 4.14 -3.97 9.41
N ASP A 71 3.78 -5.03 10.13
CA ASP A 71 4.62 -5.61 11.16
C ASP A 71 5.85 -6.32 10.56
N ALA A 72 6.71 -6.87 11.44
CA ALA A 72 7.94 -7.54 11.05
C ALA A 72 7.75 -8.81 10.20
N VAL A 73 6.55 -9.42 10.22
CA VAL A 73 6.24 -10.64 9.46
C VAL A 73 5.35 -10.38 8.25
N GLY A 74 5.03 -9.12 7.96
CA GLY A 74 4.31 -8.70 6.75
C GLY A 74 2.80 -8.61 6.91
N ASN A 75 2.25 -8.62 8.14
CA ASN A 75 0.85 -8.30 8.35
C ASN A 75 0.64 -6.79 8.28
N VAL A 76 -0.43 -6.34 7.62
CA VAL A 76 -0.82 -4.92 7.64
C VAL A 76 -1.29 -4.55 9.05
N ILE A 77 -0.65 -3.58 9.68
CA ILE A 77 -1.04 -3.07 11.01
C ILE A 77 -1.74 -1.72 10.93
N ARG A 78 -1.52 -0.98 9.85
CA ARG A 78 -2.22 0.27 9.56
C ARG A 78 -2.51 0.37 8.07
N TYR A 79 -3.72 0.77 7.75
CA TYR A 79 -4.16 1.07 6.40
C TYR A 79 -4.83 2.43 6.39
N PHE A 80 -4.55 3.21 5.35
CA PHE A 80 -5.19 4.51 5.13
C PHE A 80 -5.64 4.58 3.67
N ASN A 81 -6.83 5.13 3.43
CA ASN A 81 -7.39 5.34 2.09
C ASN A 81 -7.98 6.74 1.98
N ALA A 82 -7.36 7.57 1.14
CA ALA A 82 -7.92 8.84 0.68
C ALA A 82 -8.78 8.61 -0.55
N GLN A 83 -10.09 8.41 -0.33
CA GLN A 83 -11.04 7.95 -1.35
C GLN A 83 -11.48 9.04 -2.33
N ASP A 84 -11.45 10.32 -1.93
CA ASP A 84 -11.80 11.44 -2.79
C ASP A 84 -10.98 12.70 -2.49
N ALA A 85 -11.29 13.77 -3.23
CA ALA A 85 -10.74 15.08 -2.98
C ALA A 85 -11.21 15.61 -1.62
N GLY A 86 -10.25 16.00 -0.78
CA GLY A 86 -10.50 16.40 0.59
C GLY A 86 -10.25 15.23 1.56
N THR A 87 -10.79 15.34 2.77
CA THR A 87 -10.57 14.35 3.84
C THR A 87 -11.87 13.88 4.47
N ALA A 88 -13.01 14.09 3.80
CA ALA A 88 -14.35 13.90 4.35
C ALA A 88 -14.85 12.45 4.29
N ASP A 89 -14.16 11.61 3.53
CA ASP A 89 -14.40 10.18 3.34
C ASP A 89 -13.12 9.34 3.50
N ASP A 90 -12.08 9.94 4.09
CA ASP A 90 -10.83 9.24 4.38
C ASP A 90 -11.06 8.18 5.45
N ILE A 91 -10.56 6.98 5.20
CA ILE A 91 -10.66 5.86 6.12
C ILE A 91 -9.27 5.51 6.65
N GLN A 92 -9.16 5.33 7.96
CA GLN A 92 -7.99 4.72 8.59
C GLN A 92 -8.42 3.46 9.35
N ALA A 93 -7.67 2.38 9.15
CA ALA A 93 -7.80 1.15 9.92
C ALA A 93 -6.51 0.84 10.70
N GLU A 94 -6.67 0.45 11.96
CA GLU A 94 -5.61 -0.12 12.79
C GLU A 94 -5.94 -1.58 13.09
N ILE A 95 -4.99 -2.48 12.82
CA ILE A 95 -5.19 -3.92 12.90
C ILE A 95 -4.20 -4.49 13.91
N ALA A 96 -4.73 -5.11 14.96
CA ALA A 96 -3.94 -5.81 15.96
C ALA A 96 -3.94 -7.31 15.68
N TYR A 97 -2.78 -7.94 15.88
CA TYR A 97 -2.59 -9.37 15.71
C TYR A 97 -2.14 -10.02 17.00
N PHE A 98 -2.73 -11.17 17.32
CA PHE A 98 -2.15 -12.08 18.29
C PHE A 98 -0.97 -12.80 17.63
N SER A 99 0.18 -12.82 18.30
CA SER A 99 1.37 -13.52 17.82
C SER A 99 1.85 -14.59 18.80
N ASN A 100 2.10 -15.78 18.26
CA ASN A 100 2.87 -16.84 18.89
C ASN A 100 3.96 -17.30 17.92
N VAL A 101 5.11 -16.65 18.02
CA VAL A 101 6.26 -16.86 17.12
C VAL A 101 6.75 -18.31 17.16
N GLY A 102 6.77 -18.94 18.33
CA GLY A 102 7.22 -20.34 18.48
C GLY A 102 6.34 -21.36 17.77
N LYS A 103 5.09 -20.99 17.43
CA LYS A 103 4.15 -21.81 16.65
C LYS A 103 3.84 -21.22 15.28
N TYR A 104 4.53 -20.15 14.88
CA TYR A 104 4.25 -19.39 13.66
C TYR A 104 2.77 -19.01 13.51
N LEU A 105 2.12 -18.67 14.63
CA LEU A 105 0.72 -18.29 14.63
C LEU A 105 0.61 -16.76 14.71
N PHE A 106 0.06 -16.15 13.68
CA PHE A 106 -0.21 -14.71 13.59
C PHE A 106 -1.66 -14.54 13.15
N VAL A 107 -2.55 -14.22 14.08
CA VAL A 107 -4.00 -14.19 13.83
C VAL A 107 -4.52 -12.79 14.08
N PRO A 108 -5.36 -12.22 13.19
CA PRO A 108 -6.05 -10.98 13.46
C PRO A 108 -6.81 -11.07 14.79
N GLN A 109 -6.56 -10.14 15.68
CA GLN A 109 -7.20 -10.05 16.99
C GLN A 109 -8.31 -9.00 16.99
N SER A 110 -8.07 -7.85 16.36
CA SER A 110 -9.06 -6.79 16.22
C SER A 110 -8.73 -5.87 15.06
N ILE A 111 -9.75 -5.17 14.57
CA ILE A 111 -9.62 -4.05 13.64
C ILE A 111 -10.43 -2.88 14.19
N SER A 112 -9.82 -1.70 14.26
CA SER A 112 -10.49 -0.44 14.53
C SER A 112 -10.51 0.38 13.26
N VAL A 113 -11.68 0.90 12.86
CA VAL A 113 -11.84 1.70 11.65
C VAL A 113 -12.40 3.06 12.04
N THR A 114 -11.74 4.11 11.54
CA THR A 114 -12.09 5.52 11.77
C THR A 114 -12.35 6.19 10.43
N VAL A 115 -13.27 7.14 10.43
CA VAL A 115 -13.58 7.96 9.26
C VAL A 115 -13.25 9.41 9.62
N ASN A 116 -12.59 10.14 8.73
CA ASN A 116 -12.15 11.51 8.99
C ASN A 116 -11.15 11.65 10.15
N GLY A 117 -10.39 10.57 10.43
CA GLY A 117 -9.44 10.54 11.55
C GLY A 117 -10.09 10.55 12.94
N GLN A 118 -11.37 10.16 13.04
CA GLN A 118 -12.13 10.02 14.30
C GLN A 118 -12.75 8.64 14.47
#